data_AF-A0A843VFH1-F1
#
_entry.id   AF-A0A843VFH1-F1
#
_cell.length_a   1.000
_cell.length_b   1.000
_cell.length_c   1.000
_cell.angle_alpha   90.00
_cell.angle_beta   90.00
_cell.angle_gamma   90.00
#
_symmetry.space_group_name_H-M   'P 1'
#
loop_
_entity.id
_entity.type
_entity.pdbx_description
1 polymer ?
#
loop_
_entity_poly.entity_id
_entity_poly.type
_entity_poly.pdbx_seq_one_letter_code
_entity_poly.pdbx_strand_id
1 'polypeptide(L)'
;MPGERSWVYLAASTSGSEDQVFAIKSAELSRSPCLQREQEVLTTLCNPHIVSCLGSDVTAEPNDQVLFNLFMEYVPGGDLTEVVKQRGGLDEHAIRVYTRRVLNGGEEQGPTADIWALGCTVIEMATGCLPWHGIEDIHRIAFSDDMPEVPCNISDDARDFLGRCLSRDPRQRWSAEELLHHPLVECCKEPAIMDSKRNSPKSILDQGFWDS
;
A
#
# COMPACT_ATOMS: atom_id res chain seq x y z
N MET A 1 -16.97 3.36 17.67
CA MET A 1 -17.89 3.31 16.50
C MET A 1 -18.07 1.85 16.11
N PRO A 2 -19.28 1.32 15.92
CA PRO A 2 -19.44 -0.04 15.42
C PRO A 2 -18.88 -0.09 14.00
N GLY A 3 -17.79 -0.82 13.80
CA GLY A 3 -17.04 -0.87 12.54
C GLY A 3 -17.93 -1.22 11.35
N GLU A 4 -17.66 -0.58 10.21
CA GLU A 4 -18.13 -1.07 8.92
C GLU A 4 -17.67 -2.53 8.79
N ARG A 5 -18.62 -3.46 8.66
CA ARG A 5 -18.28 -4.84 8.34
C ARG A 5 -18.12 -4.91 6.83
N SER A 6 -16.89 -5.05 6.39
CA SER A 6 -16.54 -5.33 5.00
C SER A 6 -15.86 -6.69 4.92
N TRP A 7 -16.03 -7.36 3.79
CA TRP A 7 -15.42 -8.66 3.51
C TRP A 7 -14.60 -8.58 2.23
N VAL A 8 -13.58 -9.44 2.14
CA VAL A 8 -12.80 -9.63 0.91
C VAL A 8 -12.86 -11.11 0.54
N TYR A 9 -13.25 -11.40 -0.69
CA TYR A 9 -13.40 -12.74 -1.22
C TYR A 9 -12.55 -12.92 -2.48
N LEU A 10 -12.08 -14.16 -2.70
CA LEU A 10 -11.53 -14.56 -3.97
C LEU A 10 -12.65 -15.13 -4.85
N ALA A 11 -12.72 -14.70 -6.10
CA ALA A 11 -13.71 -15.18 -7.07
C ALA A 11 -13.07 -15.49 -8.42
N ALA A 12 -13.72 -16.36 -9.19
CA ALA A 12 -13.28 -16.76 -10.52
C ALA A 12 -14.41 -16.52 -11.54
N SER A 13 -14.06 -16.01 -12.72
CA SER A 13 -15.00 -15.83 -13.80
C SER A 13 -15.28 -17.16 -14.49
N THR A 14 -16.56 -17.54 -14.60
CA THR A 14 -16.97 -18.78 -15.26
C THR A 14 -17.31 -18.59 -16.75
N SER A 15 -17.11 -17.39 -17.31
CA SER A 15 -17.60 -17.01 -18.64
C SER A 15 -16.50 -16.80 -19.70
N GLY A 16 -15.39 -17.54 -19.64
CA GLY A 16 -14.29 -17.45 -20.61
C GLY A 16 -13.45 -18.73 -20.71
N SER A 17 -12.54 -18.80 -21.69
CA SER A 17 -11.63 -19.93 -21.91
C SER A 17 -10.45 -20.00 -20.94
N GLU A 18 -10.35 -19.06 -20.00
CA GLU A 18 -9.38 -19.06 -18.89
C GLU A 18 -10.09 -18.68 -17.60
N ASP A 19 -9.83 -19.43 -16.52
CA ASP A 19 -10.29 -19.14 -15.16
C ASP A 19 -9.59 -17.86 -14.67
N GLN A 20 -10.19 -16.71 -14.95
CA GLN A 20 -9.66 -15.44 -14.46
C GLN A 20 -10.09 -15.23 -13.01
N VAL A 21 -9.11 -15.15 -12.11
CA VAL A 21 -9.32 -14.92 -10.68
C VAL A 21 -9.24 -13.42 -10.36
N PHE A 22 -10.09 -12.96 -9.44
CA PHE A 22 -10.16 -11.57 -8.97
C PHE A 22 -10.56 -11.50 -7.49
N ALA A 23 -10.28 -10.38 -6.85
CA ALA A 23 -10.69 -10.08 -5.48
C ALA A 23 -11.98 -9.26 -5.48
N ILE A 24 -12.93 -9.58 -4.59
CA ILE A 24 -14.16 -8.82 -4.40
C ILE A 24 -14.15 -8.25 -2.99
N LYS A 25 -14.27 -6.93 -2.87
CA LYS A 25 -14.52 -6.27 -1.58
C LYS A 25 -16.01 -5.93 -1.51
N SER A 26 -16.68 -6.43 -0.48
CA SER A 26 -18.13 -6.31 -0.33
C SER A 26 -18.49 -5.62 0.99
N ALA A 27 -19.50 -4.75 0.96
CA ALA A 27 -20.08 -4.13 2.14
C ALA A 27 -21.56 -3.81 1.92
N GLU A 28 -22.34 -3.65 2.99
CA GLU A 28 -23.73 -3.22 2.88
C GLU A 28 -23.82 -1.83 2.23
N LEU A 29 -24.67 -1.67 1.21
CA LEU A 29 -24.78 -0.45 0.38
C LEU A 29 -25.05 0.80 1.23
N SER A 30 -25.92 0.68 2.23
CA SER A 30 -26.26 1.77 3.16
C SER A 30 -25.07 2.23 4.02
N ARG A 31 -24.05 1.38 4.16
CA ARG A 31 -22.86 1.56 5.00
C ARG A 31 -21.56 1.47 4.19
N SER A 32 -21.62 1.69 2.89
CA SER A 32 -20.45 1.61 2.01
C SER A 32 -20.02 2.93 1.35
N PRO A 33 -20.22 4.14 1.96
CA PRO A 33 -19.80 5.38 1.30
C PRO A 33 -18.27 5.42 1.07
N CYS A 34 -17.49 4.83 1.96
CA CYS A 34 -16.04 4.71 1.81
C CYS A 34 -15.66 3.82 0.62
N LEU A 35 -16.34 2.68 0.46
CA LEU A 35 -16.08 1.72 -0.61
C LEU A 35 -16.54 2.24 -1.99
N GLN A 36 -17.63 3.00 -2.03
CA GLN A 36 -18.08 3.68 -3.25
C GLN A 36 -17.09 4.77 -3.67
N ARG A 37 -16.60 5.57 -2.71
CA ARG A 37 -15.55 6.56 -2.98
C ARG A 37 -14.24 5.90 -3.45
N GLU A 38 -13.88 4.76 -2.86
CA GLU A 38 -12.74 3.96 -3.28
C GLU A 38 -12.88 3.50 -4.74
N GLN A 39 -14.08 3.06 -5.16
CA GLN A 39 -14.36 2.73 -6.56
C GLN A 39 -14.13 3.94 -7.48
N GLU A 40 -14.65 5.11 -7.13
CA GLU A 40 -14.47 6.33 -7.93
C GLU A 40 -12.98 6.64 -8.12
N VAL A 41 -12.21 6.66 -7.03
CA VAL A 41 -10.77 6.92 -7.07
C VAL A 41 -10.04 5.86 -7.90
N LEU A 42 -10.23 4.58 -7.61
CA LEU A 42 -9.52 3.49 -8.30
C LEU A 42 -9.86 3.41 -9.79
N THR A 43 -11.07 3.81 -10.22
CA THR A 43 -11.40 3.85 -11.66
C THR A 43 -10.70 4.98 -12.42
N THR A 44 -10.24 6.02 -11.73
CA THR A 44 -9.46 7.10 -12.35
C THR A 44 -7.96 6.79 -12.44
N LEU A 45 -7.52 5.73 -11.77
CA LEU A 45 -6.12 5.35 -11.62
C LEU A 45 -5.70 4.34 -12.70
N CYS A 46 -4.59 4.64 -13.38
CA CYS A 46 -3.95 3.73 -14.33
C CYS A 46 -2.44 3.70 -14.06
N ASN A 47 -2.04 3.05 -12.96
CA ASN A 47 -0.66 2.97 -12.51
C ASN A 47 -0.30 1.49 -12.23
N PRO A 48 0.85 0.99 -12.72
CA PRO A 48 1.25 -0.41 -12.56
C PRO A 48 1.53 -0.83 -11.10
N HIS A 49 1.68 0.13 -10.19
CA HIS A 49 1.90 -0.10 -8.76
C HIS A 49 0.63 0.05 -7.92
N ILE A 50 -0.52 0.33 -8.54
CA ILE A 50 -1.82 0.41 -7.88
C ILE A 50 -2.70 -0.74 -8.38
N VAL A 51 -3.40 -1.39 -7.46
CA VAL A 51 -4.35 -2.45 -7.78
C VAL A 51 -5.46 -1.90 -8.69
N SER A 52 -5.62 -2.56 -9.83
CA SER A 52 -6.60 -2.20 -10.86
C SER A 52 -8.03 -2.50 -10.40
N CYS A 53 -8.91 -1.51 -10.55
CA CYS A 53 -10.36 -1.69 -10.43
C CYS A 53 -10.92 -2.32 -11.71
N LEU A 54 -11.62 -3.45 -11.56
CA LEU A 54 -12.27 -4.18 -12.66
C LEU A 54 -13.74 -3.78 -12.84
N GLY A 55 -14.33 -3.09 -11.84
CA GLY A 55 -15.70 -2.60 -11.87
C GLY A 55 -16.39 -2.73 -10.51
N SER A 56 -17.69 -2.45 -10.47
CA SER A 56 -18.53 -2.63 -9.29
C SER A 56 -19.92 -3.15 -9.66
N ASP A 57 -20.59 -3.78 -8.71
CA ASP A 57 -21.96 -4.25 -8.85
C ASP A 57 -22.73 -4.10 -7.52
N VAL A 58 -24.05 -4.06 -7.60
CA VAL A 58 -24.94 -4.03 -6.45
C VAL A 58 -25.82 -5.26 -6.46
N THR A 59 -25.64 -6.12 -5.46
CA THR A 59 -26.39 -7.37 -5.33
C THR A 59 -27.42 -7.29 -4.21
N ALA A 60 -28.60 -7.87 -4.44
CA ALA A 60 -29.62 -8.03 -3.41
C ALA A 60 -29.52 -9.45 -2.83
N GLU A 61 -29.37 -9.55 -1.52
CA GLU A 61 -29.30 -10.80 -0.79
C GLU A 61 -30.71 -11.28 -0.38
N PRO A 62 -30.90 -12.59 -0.11
CA PRO A 62 -32.22 -13.16 0.26
C PRO A 62 -32.84 -12.60 1.54
N ASN A 63 -32.06 -11.88 2.35
CA ASN A 63 -32.47 -11.25 3.61
C ASN A 63 -32.86 -9.76 3.45
N ASP A 64 -33.17 -9.31 2.23
CA ASP A 64 -33.42 -7.91 1.84
C ASP A 64 -32.21 -6.97 2.06
N GLN A 65 -31.02 -7.52 2.34
CA GLN A 65 -29.80 -6.73 2.42
C GLN A 65 -29.28 -6.43 1.01
N VAL A 66 -28.87 -5.20 0.79
CA VAL A 66 -28.25 -4.78 -0.47
C VAL A 66 -26.76 -4.61 -0.24
N LEU A 67 -25.94 -5.29 -1.03
CA LEU A 67 -24.49 -5.24 -0.95
C LEU A 67 -23.92 -4.46 -2.14
N PHE A 68 -22.93 -3.62 -1.87
CA PHE A 68 -22.05 -3.04 -2.87
C PHE A 68 -20.79 -3.91 -2.98
N ASN A 69 -20.46 -4.33 -4.19
CA ASN A 69 -19.31 -5.18 -4.50
C ASN A 69 -18.34 -4.42 -5.40
N LEU A 70 -17.09 -4.33 -4.98
CA LEU A 70 -15.98 -3.75 -5.75
C LEU A 70 -15.09 -4.89 -6.23
N PHE A 71 -14.93 -5.00 -7.55
CA PHE A 71 -14.10 -6.01 -8.20
C PHE A 71 -12.71 -5.45 -8.48
N MET A 72 -11.69 -6.17 -8.05
CA MET A 72 -10.29 -5.74 -8.13
C MET A 72 -9.43 -6.88 -8.67
N GLU A 73 -8.30 -6.56 -9.28
CA GLU A 73 -7.33 -7.59 -9.63
C GLU A 73 -6.86 -8.35 -8.37
N TYR A 74 -6.68 -9.66 -8.51
CA TYR A 74 -6.13 -10.46 -7.43
C TYR A 74 -4.60 -10.37 -7.42
N VAL A 75 -4.04 -10.03 -6.25
CA VAL A 75 -2.60 -9.98 -6.01
C VAL A 75 -2.20 -11.19 -5.15
N PRO A 76 -1.55 -12.23 -5.74
CA PRO A 76 -1.24 -13.48 -5.03
C PRO A 76 -0.11 -13.38 -3.99
N GLY A 77 0.61 -12.26 -3.93
CA GLY A 77 1.80 -12.08 -3.10
C GLY A 77 1.55 -11.82 -1.60
N GLY A 78 0.29 -11.74 -1.17
CA GLY A 78 -0.07 -11.33 0.19
C GLY A 78 0.19 -9.84 0.45
N ASP A 79 0.07 -9.42 1.71
CA ASP A 79 0.36 -8.04 2.12
C ASP A 79 1.78 -7.89 2.69
N LEU A 80 2.31 -6.67 2.60
CA LEU A 80 3.67 -6.35 3.06
C LEU A 80 3.84 -6.57 4.57
N THR A 81 2.81 -6.32 5.38
CA THR A 81 2.86 -6.49 6.82
C THR A 81 3.12 -7.94 7.19
N GLU A 82 2.49 -8.90 6.50
CA GLU A 82 2.72 -10.32 6.72
C GLU A 82 4.15 -10.72 6.35
N VAL A 83 4.67 -10.24 5.21
CA VAL A 83 6.06 -10.48 4.79
C VAL A 83 7.06 -9.95 5.83
N VAL A 84 6.82 -8.74 6.32
CA VAL A 84 7.67 -8.08 7.34
C VAL A 84 7.65 -8.86 8.66
N LYS A 85 6.47 -9.31 9.13
CA LYS A 85 6.33 -10.11 10.35
C LYS A 85 7.01 -11.47 10.25
N GLN A 86 6.84 -12.17 9.12
CA GLN A 86 7.44 -13.49 8.91
C GLN A 86 8.97 -13.45 8.92
N ARG A 87 9.56 -12.34 8.48
CA ARG A 87 11.03 -12.16 8.43
C ARG A 87 11.61 -11.43 9.63
N GLY A 88 10.78 -10.83 10.48
CA GLY A 88 11.23 -9.99 11.60
C GLY A 88 11.88 -8.69 11.13
N GLY A 89 11.45 -8.16 9.99
CA GLY A 89 12.09 -7.05 9.27
C GLY A 89 12.70 -7.46 7.92
N LEU A 90 13.04 -6.46 7.13
CA LEU A 90 13.59 -6.58 5.78
C LEU A 90 14.99 -5.95 5.73
N ASP A 91 15.83 -6.45 4.84
CA ASP A 91 17.11 -5.80 4.53
C ASP A 91 16.90 -4.47 3.78
N GLU A 92 17.94 -3.65 3.76
CA GLU A 92 17.86 -2.31 3.19
C GLU A 92 17.61 -2.30 1.68
N HIS A 93 18.03 -3.35 0.95
CA HIS A 93 17.77 -3.47 -0.48
C HIS A 93 16.26 -3.68 -0.73
N ALA A 94 15.64 -4.57 0.02
CA ALA A 94 14.20 -4.78 -0.01
C ALA A 94 13.43 -3.51 0.36
N ILE A 95 13.83 -2.84 1.45
CA ILE A 95 13.21 -1.57 1.90
C ILE A 95 13.25 -0.55 0.77
N ARG A 96 14.40 -0.39 0.11
CA ARG A 96 14.60 0.52 -1.02
C ARG A 96 13.63 0.22 -2.16
N VAL A 97 13.51 -1.05 -2.57
CA VAL A 97 12.62 -1.46 -3.67
C VAL A 97 11.16 -1.19 -3.33
N TYR A 98 10.68 -1.60 -2.14
CA TYR A 98 9.29 -1.35 -1.74
C TYR A 98 8.98 0.13 -1.58
N THR A 99 9.86 0.89 -0.94
CA THR A 99 9.70 2.34 -0.75
C THR A 99 9.56 3.04 -2.10
N ARG A 100 10.39 2.69 -3.09
CA ARG A 100 10.30 3.25 -4.43
C ARG A 100 8.98 2.91 -5.11
N ARG A 101 8.49 1.67 -5.00
CA ARG A 101 7.20 1.25 -5.57
C ARG A 101 6.03 2.04 -4.97
N VAL A 102 6.04 2.27 -3.64
CA VAL A 102 5.02 3.07 -2.97
C VAL A 102 5.07 4.52 -3.45
N LEU A 103 6.27 5.10 -3.56
CA LEU A 103 6.45 6.45 -4.09
C LEU A 103 5.92 6.56 -5.53
N ASN A 104 6.30 5.66 -6.43
CA ASN A 104 5.80 5.64 -7.82
C ASN A 104 4.28 5.47 -7.92
N GLY A 105 3.65 4.76 -6.96
CA GLY A 105 2.19 4.64 -6.88
C GLY A 105 1.52 5.92 -6.37
N GLY A 106 2.20 6.71 -5.54
CA GLY A 106 1.68 7.94 -4.91
C GLY A 106 2.03 9.25 -5.62
N GLU A 107 2.98 9.23 -6.56
CA GLU A 107 3.58 10.40 -7.23
C GLU A 107 2.56 11.45 -7.71
N GLU A 108 1.41 11.03 -8.22
CA GLU A 108 0.43 11.96 -8.80
C GLU A 108 -0.67 12.41 -7.82
N GLN A 109 -0.87 11.74 -6.67
CA GLN A 109 -2.20 11.76 -6.01
C GLN A 109 -2.24 11.80 -4.46
N GLY A 110 -1.11 11.76 -3.75
CA GLY A 110 -1.09 11.66 -2.27
C GLY A 110 -1.03 12.99 -1.51
N PRO A 111 -1.88 13.24 -0.48
CA PRO A 111 -1.65 14.29 0.52
C PRO A 111 -0.32 14.13 1.26
N THR A 112 0.22 15.22 1.85
CA THR A 112 1.46 15.16 2.66
C THR A 112 1.36 14.20 3.87
N ALA A 113 0.15 13.84 4.30
CA ALA A 113 -0.09 12.82 5.32
C ALA A 113 0.41 11.43 4.89
N ASP A 114 0.40 11.14 3.59
CA ASP A 114 0.81 9.84 3.06
C ASP A 114 2.32 9.65 3.14
N ILE A 115 3.10 10.73 3.10
CA ILE A 115 4.56 10.68 3.28
C ILE A 115 4.94 10.34 4.72
N TRP A 116 4.15 10.79 5.70
CA TRP A 116 4.38 10.37 7.08
C TRP A 116 4.09 8.87 7.24
N ALA A 117 2.97 8.41 6.68
CA ALA A 117 2.63 6.98 6.66
C ALA A 117 3.71 6.15 5.97
N LEU A 118 4.29 6.64 4.87
CA LEU A 118 5.44 6.01 4.22
C LEU A 118 6.64 5.87 5.18
N GLY A 119 6.98 6.92 5.93
CA GLY A 119 8.03 6.86 6.94
C GLY A 119 7.76 5.79 8.01
N CYS A 120 6.52 5.67 8.45
CA CYS A 120 6.07 4.60 9.35
C CYS A 120 6.26 3.22 8.72
N THR A 121 5.85 3.03 7.48
CA THR A 121 6.03 1.77 6.75
C THR A 121 7.51 1.42 6.59
N VAL A 122 8.39 2.39 6.37
CA VAL A 122 9.85 2.15 6.32
C VAL A 122 10.40 1.70 7.68
N ILE A 123 9.94 2.29 8.79
CA ILE A 123 10.30 1.83 10.14
C ILE A 123 9.78 0.41 10.38
N GLU A 124 8.54 0.12 9.99
CA GLU A 124 7.96 -1.21 10.14
C GLU A 124 8.75 -2.25 9.35
N MET A 125 9.07 -1.96 8.08
CA MET A 125 9.92 -2.83 7.27
C MET A 125 11.30 -3.03 7.88
N ALA A 126 11.94 -2.00 8.45
CA ALA A 126 13.26 -2.11 9.05
C ALA A 126 13.28 -2.91 10.37
N THR A 127 12.18 -2.89 11.12
CA THR A 127 12.14 -3.42 12.50
C THR A 127 11.31 -4.68 12.67
N GLY A 128 10.42 -5.00 11.73
CA GLY A 128 9.41 -6.04 11.92
C GLY A 128 8.23 -5.62 12.80
N CYS A 129 8.25 -4.40 13.34
CA CYS A 129 7.36 -3.93 14.39
C CYS A 129 6.67 -2.62 14.02
N LEU A 130 5.48 -2.38 14.56
CA LEU A 130 4.81 -1.09 14.37
C LEU A 130 5.65 0.05 14.97
N PRO A 131 5.67 1.25 14.35
CA PRO A 131 6.51 2.35 14.81
C PRO A 131 6.16 2.88 16.21
N TRP A 132 4.90 2.69 16.64
CA TRP A 132 4.45 2.98 18.00
C TRP A 132 3.95 1.70 18.67
N HIS A 133 4.48 1.41 19.85
CA HIS A 133 4.04 0.28 20.67
C HIS A 133 2.92 0.74 21.63
N GLY A 134 1.76 0.08 21.57
CA GLY A 134 0.69 0.26 22.56
C GLY A 134 -0.09 1.57 22.49
N ILE A 135 -0.04 2.29 21.36
CA ILE A 135 -0.88 3.47 21.12
C ILE A 135 -1.98 3.10 20.13
N GLU A 136 -3.16 2.80 20.65
CA GLU A 136 -4.39 2.63 19.84
C GLU A 136 -5.05 3.99 19.50
N ASP A 137 -4.55 5.07 20.08
CA ASP A 137 -5.15 6.41 19.98
C ASP A 137 -4.44 7.28 18.94
N ILE A 138 -5.04 7.37 17.75
CA ILE A 138 -4.57 8.19 16.64
C ILE A 138 -4.50 9.68 17.02
N HIS A 139 -5.33 10.16 17.97
CA HIS A 139 -5.27 11.55 18.44
C HIS A 139 -3.96 11.84 19.15
N ARG A 140 -3.43 10.86 19.89
CA ARG A 140 -2.14 11.03 20.56
C ARG A 140 -1.01 11.11 19.54
N ILE A 141 -1.03 10.30 18.48
CA ILE A 141 -0.03 10.38 17.41
C ILE A 141 -0.13 11.71 16.65
N ALA A 142 -1.36 12.17 16.37
CA ALA A 142 -1.60 13.39 15.59
C ALA A 142 -1.30 14.70 16.35
N PHE A 143 -1.48 14.72 17.68
CA PHE A 143 -1.43 15.94 18.48
C PHE A 143 -0.40 15.94 19.63
N SER A 144 0.36 14.86 19.83
CA SER A 144 1.49 14.84 20.78
C SER A 144 2.83 15.00 20.07
N ASP A 145 3.88 15.33 20.84
CA ASP A 145 5.26 15.38 20.37
C ASP A 145 5.92 13.98 20.26
N ASP A 146 5.18 12.89 20.51
CA ASP A 146 5.68 11.51 20.40
C ASP A 146 6.09 11.20 18.94
N MET A 147 7.38 10.93 18.69
CA MET A 147 7.90 10.48 17.40
C MET A 147 8.11 8.96 17.40
N PRO A 148 7.96 8.28 16.25
CA PRO A 148 8.33 6.88 16.16
C PRO A 148 9.85 6.77 16.28
N GLU A 149 10.31 5.76 17.00
CA GLU A 149 11.73 5.55 17.22
C GLU A 149 12.39 5.07 15.94
N VAL A 150 13.38 5.83 15.46
CA VAL A 150 14.18 5.42 14.30
C VAL A 150 15.21 4.39 14.75
N PRO A 151 15.25 3.19 14.16
CA PRO A 151 16.21 2.14 14.54
C PRO A 151 17.66 2.60 14.33
N CYS A 152 18.56 2.20 15.24
CA CYS A 152 19.97 2.62 15.18
C CYS A 152 20.78 1.84 14.13
N ASN A 153 20.32 0.66 13.71
CA ASN A 153 21.00 -0.28 12.82
C ASN A 153 20.67 -0.09 11.31
N ILE A 154 20.24 1.10 10.90
CA ILE A 154 20.00 1.45 9.49
C ILE A 154 21.13 2.33 8.95
N SER A 155 21.29 2.39 7.62
CA SER A 155 22.24 3.29 6.97
C SER A 155 21.94 4.76 7.24
N ASP A 156 22.95 5.60 7.00
CA ASP A 156 22.80 7.05 7.07
C ASP A 156 21.79 7.57 6.04
N ASP A 157 21.75 6.96 4.84
CA ASP A 157 20.76 7.29 3.81
C ASP A 157 19.33 6.95 4.28
N ALA A 158 19.12 5.78 4.88
CA ALA A 158 17.82 5.40 5.42
C ALA A 158 17.38 6.34 6.55
N ARG A 159 18.33 6.76 7.39
CA ARG A 159 18.08 7.72 8.48
C ARG A 159 17.73 9.11 7.97
N ASP A 160 18.44 9.63 6.96
CA ASP A 160 18.10 10.94 6.35
C ASP A 160 16.72 10.88 5.71
N PHE A 161 16.43 9.80 4.94
CA PHE A 161 15.13 9.60 4.31
C PHE A 161 13.97 9.63 5.32
N LEU A 162 14.11 8.93 6.45
CA LEU A 162 13.13 8.96 7.54
C LEU A 162 12.98 10.36 8.14
N GLY A 163 14.06 11.11 8.27
CA GLY A 163 14.03 12.52 8.69
C GLY A 163 13.23 13.42 7.74
N ARG A 164 13.28 13.16 6.43
CA ARG A 164 12.46 13.88 5.43
C ARG A 164 10.99 13.49 5.52
N CYS A 165 10.69 12.21 5.73
CA CYS A 165 9.33 11.70 5.81
C CYS A 165 8.60 12.14 7.09
N LEU A 166 9.30 12.05 8.22
CA LEU A 166 8.75 12.28 9.56
C LEU A 166 8.91 13.72 10.03
N SER A 167 9.04 14.67 9.10
CA SER A 167 9.03 16.10 9.41
C SER A 167 7.67 16.52 9.94
N ARG A 168 7.67 17.17 11.12
CA ARG A 168 6.47 17.64 11.82
C ARG A 168 5.75 18.76 11.08
N ASP A 169 6.50 19.71 10.54
CA ASP A 169 5.94 20.77 9.70
C ASP A 169 5.63 20.17 8.33
N PRO A 170 4.34 20.04 7.92
CA PRO A 170 3.99 19.48 6.63
C PRO A 170 4.56 20.26 5.44
N ARG A 171 4.96 21.53 5.66
CA ARG A 171 5.60 22.37 4.62
C ARG A 171 7.10 22.10 4.48
N GLN A 172 7.70 21.46 5.46
CA GLN A 172 9.10 21.02 5.43
C GLN A 172 9.23 19.53 5.13
N ARG A 173 8.11 18.80 5.15
CA ARG A 173 8.04 17.40 4.74
C ARG A 173 8.16 17.33 3.23
N TRP A 174 9.08 16.49 2.77
CA TRP A 174 9.31 16.31 1.35
C TRP A 174 8.09 15.69 0.66
N SER A 175 7.91 16.01 -0.61
CA SER A 175 6.90 15.39 -1.47
C SER A 175 7.36 14.00 -1.94
N ALA A 176 6.42 13.21 -2.51
CA ALA A 176 6.78 11.93 -3.12
C ALA A 176 7.81 12.10 -4.24
N GLU A 177 7.62 13.12 -5.09
CA GLU A 177 8.53 13.50 -6.19
C GLU A 177 9.94 13.84 -5.68
N GLU A 178 10.05 14.61 -4.59
CA GLU A 178 11.34 14.93 -3.98
C GLU A 178 12.02 13.68 -3.40
N LEU A 179 11.25 12.81 -2.74
CA LEU A 179 11.78 11.58 -2.14
C LEU A 179 12.28 10.57 -3.17
N LEU A 180 11.76 10.55 -4.39
CA LEU A 180 12.24 9.66 -5.47
C LEU A 180 13.65 9.95 -5.95
N HIS A 181 14.11 11.17 -5.70
CA HIS A 181 15.47 11.63 -5.96
C HIS A 181 16.39 11.48 -4.74
N HIS A 182 15.88 10.92 -3.63
CA HIS A 182 16.70 10.68 -2.45
C HIS A 182 17.67 9.49 -2.67
N PRO A 183 18.94 9.55 -2.21
CA PRO A 183 19.95 8.49 -2.40
C PRO A 183 19.49 7.08 -2.00
N LEU A 184 18.67 6.99 -0.95
CA LEU A 184 18.05 5.73 -0.50
C LEU A 184 17.30 5.03 -1.62
N VAL A 185 16.58 5.74 -2.51
CA VAL A 185 15.71 5.12 -3.55
C VAL A 185 16.16 5.38 -4.98
N GLU A 186 16.97 6.42 -5.23
CA GLU A 186 17.45 6.79 -6.56
C GLU A 186 18.31 5.69 -7.21
N CYS A 187 19.06 4.93 -6.40
CA CYS A 187 19.93 3.85 -6.86
C CYS A 187 19.19 2.63 -7.45
N CYS A 188 17.88 2.49 -7.22
CA CYS A 188 17.08 1.37 -7.72
C CYS A 188 16.25 1.79 -8.93
N LYS A 189 16.87 1.92 -10.10
CA LYS A 189 16.12 1.94 -11.36
C LYS A 189 15.71 0.49 -11.66
N GLU A 190 14.44 0.13 -11.45
CA GLU A 190 13.92 -1.14 -11.97
C GLU A 190 14.20 -1.17 -13.48
N PRO A 191 14.70 -2.29 -14.04
CA PRO A 191 14.78 -2.41 -15.49
C PRO A 191 13.37 -2.24 -16.04
N ALA A 192 13.19 -1.33 -16.98
CA ALA A 192 11.90 -1.11 -17.63
C ALA A 192 11.47 -2.41 -18.31
N ILE A 193 10.60 -3.18 -17.65
CA ILE A 193 9.89 -4.30 -18.29
C ILE A 193 8.84 -3.66 -19.21
N MET A 194 9.29 -3.24 -20.39
CA MET A 194 8.45 -2.98 -21.54
C MET A 194 8.03 -4.34 -22.11
N ASP A 195 7.14 -5.05 -21.41
CA ASP A 195 6.43 -6.15 -22.03
C ASP A 195 5.07 -5.65 -22.52
N SER A 196 4.97 -5.58 -23.84
CA SER A 196 3.77 -5.35 -24.61
C SER A 196 2.79 -6.51 -24.42
N LYS A 197 2.15 -6.56 -23.25
CA LYS A 197 0.88 -7.23 -22.91
C LYS A 197 0.58 -6.82 -21.47
N ARG A 198 -0.59 -6.19 -21.26
CA ARG A 198 -1.08 -5.60 -20.00
C ARG A 198 -1.02 -6.56 -18.79
N ASN A 199 0.16 -6.76 -18.23
CA ASN A 199 0.36 -7.48 -16.99
C ASN A 199 1.23 -6.58 -16.11
N SER A 200 0.60 -5.88 -15.17
CA SER A 200 1.24 -5.23 -14.04
C SER A 200 2.25 -6.20 -13.38
N PRO A 201 3.32 -5.74 -12.71
CA PRO A 201 4.19 -6.64 -11.95
C PRO A 201 3.36 -7.37 -10.88
N LYS A 202 2.96 -8.63 -11.13
CA LYS A 202 1.85 -9.29 -10.42
C LYS A 202 2.22 -9.89 -9.06
N SER A 203 3.36 -9.53 -8.48
CA SER A 203 3.74 -10.05 -7.16
C SER A 203 4.73 -9.17 -6.41
N ILE A 204 4.48 -8.99 -5.12
CA ILE A 204 5.46 -8.57 -4.10
C ILE A 204 6.69 -9.51 -4.12
N LEU A 205 6.50 -10.77 -4.55
CA LEU A 205 7.49 -11.84 -4.49
C LEU A 205 8.08 -12.24 -5.86
N ASP A 206 8.07 -11.42 -6.91
CA ASP A 206 8.69 -11.82 -8.19
C ASP A 206 10.17 -12.23 -7.98
N GLN A 207 10.42 -13.52 -8.19
CA GLN A 207 11.51 -14.33 -7.59
C GLN A 207 12.89 -14.14 -8.24
N GLY A 208 13.20 -12.97 -8.79
CA GLY A 208 14.48 -12.70 -9.47
C GLY A 208 15.52 -11.92 -8.65
N PHE A 209 15.15 -11.41 -7.47
CA PHE A 209 15.95 -10.39 -6.76
C PHE A 209 16.66 -10.87 -5.49
N TRP A 210 16.31 -12.05 -4.96
CA TRP A 210 16.72 -12.47 -3.61
C TRP A 210 18.02 -13.30 -3.55
N ASP A 211 18.67 -13.53 -4.68
CA ASP A 211 19.92 -14.28 -4.77
C ASP A 211 21.09 -13.32 -5.08
N SER A 212 21.63 -12.63 -4.06
CA SER A 212 23.01 -12.11 -4.03
C SER A 212 23.43 -11.69 -2.62
#